data_AF-A0A2G2XTE6-F1
#
_entry.id   AF-A0A2G2XTE6-F1
#
_cell.length_a   1.000
_cell.length_b   1.000
_cell.length_c   1.000
_cell.angle_alpha   90.00
_cell.angle_beta   90.00
_cell.angle_gamma   90.00
#
_symmetry.space_group_name_H-M   'P 1'
#
loop_
_entity.id
_entity.type
_entity.pdbx_description
1 polymer ?
#
loop_
_entity_poly.entity_id
_entity_poly.type
_entity_poly.pdbx_seq_one_letter_code
_entity_poly.pdbx_strand_id
1 'polypeptide(L)'
;MTLSEEELSKLFRVRRTLMEMLSDRGYLVGDFEINMSKQQFLQKFGENMKREDLVIQKGKRNNSSDQIYVFFPEEPKVGVKTMKTYTERMKKEDVFQAILIVQQNLTPFARTCISEISTKFHLEVFQEAELLVNIKNHVLIPEHQPLTPEEKKTLLERYTVKETQVRNCNIIALPKFFASYVACIMLKAYL
;
A
#
# COMPACT_ATOMS: atom_id res chain seq x y z
N MET A 1 0.93 -25.09 -7.16
CA MET A 1 -0.04 -25.26 -8.27
C MET A 1 0.36 -24.28 -9.37
N THR A 2 0.21 -24.60 -10.65
CA THR A 2 0.44 -23.63 -11.73
C THR A 2 -0.63 -22.55 -11.68
N LEU A 3 -0.25 -21.27 -11.58
CA LEU A 3 -1.19 -20.15 -11.62
C LEU A 3 -1.85 -20.06 -13.00
N SER A 4 -3.15 -19.77 -13.02
CA SER A 4 -3.86 -19.56 -14.29
C SER A 4 -3.41 -18.29 -15.02
N GLU A 5 -3.54 -18.22 -16.34
CA GLU A 5 -3.14 -17.03 -17.10
C GLU A 5 -3.95 -15.77 -16.69
N GLU A 6 -5.18 -15.96 -16.23
CA GLU A 6 -5.98 -14.90 -15.64
C GLU A 6 -5.40 -14.39 -14.32
N GLU A 7 -4.98 -15.28 -13.42
CA GLU A 7 -4.34 -14.89 -12.15
C GLU A 7 -3.00 -14.20 -12.40
N LEU A 8 -2.18 -14.70 -13.34
CA LEU A 8 -0.95 -14.04 -13.75
C LEU A 8 -1.23 -12.63 -14.28
N SER A 9 -2.32 -12.45 -15.06
CA SER A 9 -2.74 -11.15 -15.57
C SER A 9 -3.29 -10.22 -14.48
N LYS A 10 -3.98 -10.75 -13.46
CA LYS A 10 -4.45 -10.01 -12.27
C LYS A 10 -3.27 -9.57 -11.40
N LEU A 11 -2.37 -10.50 -11.05
CA LEU A 11 -1.16 -10.24 -10.25
C LEU A 11 -0.22 -9.24 -10.93
N PHE A 12 -0.07 -9.30 -12.26
CA PHE A 12 0.69 -8.30 -13.02
C PHE A 12 0.11 -6.88 -12.87
N ARG A 13 -1.22 -6.72 -12.97
CA ARG A 13 -1.89 -5.42 -12.76
C ARG A 13 -1.73 -4.92 -11.33
N VAL A 14 -2.00 -5.78 -10.35
CA VAL A 14 -1.81 -5.48 -8.91
C VAL A 14 -0.38 -5.04 -8.63
N ARG A 15 0.63 -5.76 -9.14
CA ARG A 15 2.04 -5.41 -9.02
C ARG A 15 2.35 -4.03 -9.61
N ARG A 16 1.81 -3.69 -10.78
CA ARG A 16 2.03 -2.37 -11.40
C ARG A 16 1.47 -1.25 -10.53
N THR A 17 0.22 -1.37 -10.09
CA THR A 17 -0.42 -0.39 -9.18
C THR A 17 0.32 -0.25 -7.85
N LEU A 18 0.92 -1.34 -7.33
CA LEU A 18 1.77 -1.28 -6.14
C LEU A 18 3.09 -0.56 -6.39
N MET A 19 3.75 -0.75 -7.54
CA MET A 19 4.97 -0.02 -7.88
C MET A 19 4.71 1.47 -8.08
N GLU A 20 3.59 1.83 -8.73
CA GLU A 20 3.08 3.20 -8.81
C GLU A 20 2.87 3.79 -7.40
N MET A 21 2.11 3.10 -6.54
CA MET A 21 1.85 3.51 -5.14
C MET A 21 3.13 3.66 -4.29
N LEU A 22 4.11 2.77 -4.45
CA LEU A 22 5.37 2.83 -3.73
C LEU A 22 6.22 4.01 -4.22
N SER A 23 6.21 4.30 -5.52
CA SER A 23 6.87 5.49 -6.07
C SER A 23 6.25 6.78 -5.49
N ASP A 24 4.92 6.87 -5.48
CA ASP A 24 4.15 7.99 -4.93
C ASP A 24 4.42 8.26 -3.44
N ARG A 25 4.66 7.19 -2.66
CA ARG A 25 5.01 7.26 -1.23
C ARG A 25 6.48 7.62 -0.97
N GLY A 26 7.28 7.81 -2.02
CA GLY A 26 8.70 8.17 -1.92
C GLY A 26 9.65 6.98 -1.70
N TYR A 27 9.24 5.75 -2.03
CA TYR A 27 10.15 4.61 -2.05
C TYR A 27 11.00 4.57 -3.33
N LEU A 28 12.13 3.87 -3.27
CA LEU A 28 13.08 3.75 -4.37
C LEU A 28 12.61 2.70 -5.38
N VAL A 29 11.68 3.10 -6.25
CA VAL A 29 11.18 2.30 -7.38
C VAL A 29 11.74 2.88 -8.68
N GLY A 30 12.29 2.02 -9.54
CA GLY A 30 12.78 2.44 -10.86
C GLY A 30 11.68 2.42 -11.93
N ASP A 31 11.75 3.32 -12.91
CA ASP A 31 10.74 3.42 -13.97
C ASP A 31 10.62 2.14 -14.82
N PHE A 32 11.71 1.36 -14.92
CA PHE A 32 11.72 0.04 -15.56
C PHE A 32 10.93 -1.03 -14.78
N GLU A 33 10.68 -0.84 -13.47
CA GLU A 33 9.85 -1.73 -12.67
C GLU A 33 8.36 -1.41 -12.81
N ILE A 34 8.03 -0.13 -13.05
CA ILE A 34 6.67 0.35 -13.31
C ILE A 34 6.25 0.00 -14.74
N ASN A 35 7.11 0.28 -15.72
CA ASN A 35 6.84 0.06 -17.14
C ASN A 35 7.16 -1.37 -17.63
N MET A 36 7.37 -2.32 -16.71
CA MET A 36 7.64 -3.72 -17.04
C MET A 36 6.47 -4.34 -17.84
N SER A 37 6.76 -5.02 -18.95
CA SER A 37 5.73 -5.68 -19.76
C SER A 37 5.29 -7.03 -19.17
N LYS A 38 4.09 -7.51 -19.54
CA LYS A 38 3.60 -8.87 -19.15
C LYS A 38 4.58 -9.97 -19.59
N GLN A 39 5.24 -9.80 -20.74
CA GLN A 39 6.25 -10.75 -21.25
C GLN A 39 7.52 -10.75 -20.39
N GLN A 40 8.04 -9.58 -20.03
CA GLN A 40 9.20 -9.48 -19.12
C GLN A 40 8.88 -10.02 -17.72
N PHE A 41 7.65 -9.81 -17.24
CA PHE A 41 7.16 -10.38 -15.99
C PHE A 41 7.14 -11.91 -16.04
N LEU A 42 6.57 -12.51 -17.10
CA LEU A 42 6.57 -13.97 -17.33
C LEU A 42 8.01 -14.52 -17.44
N GLN A 43 8.92 -13.85 -18.14
CA GLN A 43 10.33 -14.27 -18.22
C GLN A 43 11.05 -14.20 -16.87
N LYS A 44 10.73 -13.21 -16.03
CA LYS A 44 11.39 -13.00 -14.73
C LYS A 44 10.95 -13.99 -13.66
N PHE A 45 9.69 -14.41 -13.67
CA PHE A 45 9.10 -15.28 -12.64
C PHE A 45 8.79 -16.71 -13.12
N GLY A 46 8.82 -16.96 -14.43
CA GLY A 46 8.54 -18.26 -15.03
C GLY A 46 7.07 -18.69 -14.97
N GLU A 47 6.77 -19.82 -15.59
CA GLU A 47 5.41 -20.40 -15.62
C GLU A 47 4.97 -20.99 -14.26
N ASN A 48 5.93 -21.30 -13.39
CA ASN A 48 5.72 -21.86 -12.04
C ASN A 48 5.91 -20.83 -10.92
N MET A 49 5.56 -19.55 -11.16
CA MET A 49 5.66 -18.49 -10.15
C MET A 49 4.85 -18.82 -8.89
N LYS A 50 5.48 -18.77 -7.71
CA LYS A 50 4.76 -18.80 -6.44
C LYS A 50 4.38 -17.39 -5.99
N ARG A 51 3.30 -17.28 -5.22
CA ARG A 51 2.90 -16.00 -4.60
C ARG A 51 3.97 -15.50 -3.60
N GLU A 52 4.77 -16.39 -3.00
CA GLU A 52 5.93 -16.03 -2.15
C GLU A 52 7.09 -15.33 -2.90
N ASP A 53 7.29 -15.63 -4.19
CA ASP A 53 8.35 -15.02 -5.01
C ASP A 53 8.03 -13.56 -5.38
N LEU A 54 6.76 -13.15 -5.23
CA LEU A 54 6.31 -11.78 -5.46
C LEU A 54 6.61 -10.82 -4.32
N VAL A 55 7.20 -11.28 -3.20
CA VAL A 55 7.53 -10.40 -2.07
C VAL A 55 8.45 -9.26 -2.53
N ILE A 56 8.01 -8.02 -2.31
CA ILE A 56 8.76 -6.81 -2.65
C ILE A 56 9.34 -6.22 -1.38
N GLN A 57 10.63 -5.89 -1.41
CA GLN A 57 11.33 -5.11 -0.38
C GLN A 57 11.84 -3.83 -1.05
N LYS A 58 11.55 -2.67 -0.46
CA LYS A 58 12.03 -1.37 -0.96
C LYS A 58 12.44 -0.47 0.19
N GLY A 59 13.58 0.21 0.04
CA GLY A 59 13.97 1.33 0.91
C GLY A 59 13.33 2.64 0.46
N LYS A 60 13.20 3.60 1.38
CA LYS A 60 12.77 4.96 1.09
C LYS A 60 13.91 5.75 0.42
N ARG A 61 13.58 6.68 -0.49
CA ARG A 61 14.60 7.48 -1.20
C ARG A 61 15.42 8.37 -0.25
N ASN A 62 14.79 8.86 0.81
CA ASN A 62 15.38 9.85 1.73
C ASN A 62 16.02 9.21 2.98
N ASN A 63 15.75 7.93 3.26
CA ASN A 63 16.25 7.22 4.43
C ASN A 63 16.37 5.72 4.11
N SER A 64 17.58 5.20 4.06
CA SER A 64 17.85 3.79 3.77
C SER A 64 17.39 2.83 4.87
N SER A 65 17.22 3.33 6.09
CA SER A 65 16.72 2.54 7.23
C SER A 65 15.20 2.33 7.18
N ASP A 66 14.47 3.25 6.54
CA ASP A 66 13.02 3.10 6.32
C ASP A 66 12.78 2.14 5.16
N GLN A 67 12.58 0.87 5.49
CA GLN A 67 12.21 -0.16 4.52
C GLN A 67 10.73 -0.53 4.62
N ILE A 68 10.16 -0.97 3.50
CA ILE A 68 8.82 -1.53 3.42
C ILE A 68 8.84 -2.92 2.78
N TYR A 69 8.15 -3.87 3.43
CA TYR A 69 7.86 -5.17 2.87
C TYR A 69 6.45 -5.22 2.28
N VAL A 70 6.28 -5.91 1.15
CA VAL A 70 4.98 -6.21 0.56
C VAL A 70 4.84 -7.73 0.48
N PHE A 71 3.88 -8.28 1.20
CA PHE A 71 3.64 -9.72 1.31
C PHE A 71 2.42 -10.17 0.50
N PHE A 72 2.58 -11.27 -0.23
CA PHE A 72 1.57 -11.92 -1.06
C PHE A 72 1.30 -13.34 -0.53
N PRO A 73 0.43 -13.53 0.47
CA PRO A 73 0.00 -14.84 0.93
C PRO A 73 -0.63 -15.69 -0.19
N GLU A 74 -0.27 -16.97 -0.24
CA GLU A 74 -0.91 -17.96 -1.13
C GLU A 74 -2.30 -18.36 -0.63
N GLU A 75 -2.50 -18.40 0.69
CA GLU A 75 -3.79 -18.70 1.32
C GLU A 75 -4.84 -17.62 1.01
N PRO A 76 -6.05 -17.97 0.51
CA PRO A 76 -7.08 -16.98 0.21
C PRO A 76 -7.63 -16.29 1.47
N LYS A 77 -7.56 -16.96 2.63
CA LYS A 77 -7.91 -16.44 3.95
C LYS A 77 -6.70 -16.54 4.87
N VAL A 78 -6.05 -15.41 5.12
CA VAL A 78 -4.86 -15.36 5.98
C VAL A 78 -5.21 -15.76 7.42
N GLY A 79 -4.50 -16.77 7.93
CA GLY A 79 -4.57 -17.23 9.31
C GLY A 79 -3.56 -16.55 10.23
N VAL A 80 -3.77 -16.71 11.54
CA VAL A 80 -2.85 -16.18 12.59
C VAL A 80 -1.45 -16.80 12.49
N LYS A 81 -1.32 -18.05 12.03
CA LYS A 81 -0.03 -18.72 11.83
C LYS A 81 0.85 -17.94 10.82
N THR A 82 0.29 -17.65 9.66
CA THR A 82 0.95 -16.94 8.55
C THR A 82 1.35 -15.52 8.97
N MET A 83 0.48 -14.82 9.73
CA MET A 83 0.80 -13.52 10.32
C MET A 83 1.99 -13.56 11.30
N LYS A 84 2.10 -14.61 12.14
CA LYS A 84 3.24 -14.76 13.06
C LYS A 84 4.55 -14.94 12.29
N THR A 85 4.57 -15.78 11.25
CA THR A 85 5.74 -15.97 10.39
C THR A 85 6.19 -14.66 9.70
N TYR A 86 5.25 -13.84 9.19
CA TYR A 86 5.61 -12.52 8.66
C TYR A 86 6.14 -11.56 9.73
N THR A 87 5.55 -11.58 10.94
CA THR A 87 6.00 -10.75 12.08
C THR A 87 7.42 -11.15 12.54
N GLU A 88 7.74 -12.43 12.54
CA GLU A 88 9.09 -12.95 12.83
C GLU A 88 10.09 -12.53 11.76
N ARG A 89 9.71 -12.59 10.47
CA ARG A 89 10.54 -12.11 9.36
C ARG A 89 10.79 -10.61 9.44
N MET A 90 9.77 -9.80 9.73
CA MET A 90 9.90 -8.35 9.94
C MET A 90 10.83 -8.01 11.10
N LYS A 91 10.72 -8.73 12.24
CA LYS A 91 11.64 -8.56 13.38
C LYS A 91 13.09 -8.93 13.06
N LYS A 92 13.31 -9.95 12.22
CA LYS A 92 14.66 -10.40 11.85
C LYS A 92 15.40 -9.37 11.00
N GLU A 93 14.67 -8.70 10.11
CA GLU A 93 15.20 -7.69 9.18
C GLU A 93 15.04 -6.25 9.71
N ASP A 94 14.57 -6.08 10.95
CA ASP A 94 14.23 -4.81 11.64
C ASP A 94 13.34 -3.85 10.81
N VAL A 95 12.36 -4.41 10.11
CA VAL A 95 11.47 -3.64 9.23
C VAL A 95 10.14 -3.31 9.92
N PHE A 96 9.91 -2.03 10.15
CA PHE A 96 8.73 -1.51 10.86
C PHE A 96 7.48 -1.31 9.98
N GLN A 97 7.61 -1.36 8.65
CA GLN A 97 6.50 -1.11 7.73
C GLN A 97 6.23 -2.31 6.81
N ALA A 98 4.96 -2.74 6.73
CA ALA A 98 4.55 -3.81 5.83
C ALA A 98 3.18 -3.57 5.19
N ILE A 99 3.02 -4.11 3.99
CA ILE A 99 1.78 -4.14 3.23
C ILE A 99 1.42 -5.61 3.00
N LEU A 100 0.22 -6.01 3.43
CA LEU A 100 -0.32 -7.33 3.21
C LEU A 100 -1.41 -7.28 2.13
N ILE A 101 -1.26 -8.08 1.08
CA ILE A 101 -2.21 -8.14 -0.03
C ILE A 101 -2.99 -9.44 0.07
N VAL A 102 -4.32 -9.34 0.23
CA VAL A 102 -5.18 -10.50 0.48
C VAL A 102 -6.15 -10.74 -0.67
N GLN A 103 -6.35 -12.00 -1.04
CA GLN A 103 -7.35 -12.40 -2.04
C GLN A 103 -8.78 -12.19 -1.51
N GLN A 104 -9.02 -12.52 -0.24
CA GLN A 104 -10.30 -12.34 0.45
C GLN A 104 -10.12 -11.61 1.78
N ASN A 105 -11.24 -11.20 2.38
CA ASN A 105 -11.26 -10.58 3.70
C ASN A 105 -10.53 -11.42 4.77
N LEU A 106 -9.73 -10.74 5.60
CA LEU A 106 -9.08 -11.33 6.78
C LEU A 106 -10.10 -11.95 7.74
N THR A 107 -9.71 -13.11 8.29
CA THR A 107 -10.40 -13.76 9.42
C THR A 107 -10.47 -12.82 10.63
N PRO A 108 -11.51 -12.88 11.46
CA PRO A 108 -11.65 -11.98 12.63
C PRO A 108 -10.45 -12.10 13.57
N PHE A 109 -9.95 -13.31 13.80
CA PHE A 109 -8.74 -13.56 14.60
C PHE A 109 -7.50 -12.87 14.03
N ALA A 110 -7.28 -12.89 12.70
CA ALA A 110 -6.17 -12.19 12.08
C ALA A 110 -6.28 -10.66 12.23
N ARG A 111 -7.50 -10.10 12.21
CA ARG A 111 -7.70 -8.65 12.45
C ARG A 111 -7.30 -8.26 13.87
N THR A 112 -7.67 -9.04 14.89
CA THR A 112 -7.26 -8.79 16.28
C THR A 112 -5.74 -8.80 16.42
N CYS A 113 -5.06 -9.81 15.85
CA CYS A 113 -3.60 -9.86 15.87
C CYS A 113 -2.96 -8.66 15.15
N ILE A 114 -3.55 -8.14 14.07
CA ILE A 114 -3.04 -6.93 13.41
C ILE A 114 -3.20 -5.70 14.30
N SER A 115 -4.31 -5.56 15.03
CA SER A 115 -4.48 -4.46 16.01
C SER A 115 -3.53 -4.54 17.21
N GLU A 116 -3.09 -5.74 17.60
CA GLU A 116 -2.04 -5.92 18.60
C GLU A 116 -0.65 -5.53 18.04
N ILE A 117 -0.35 -6.01 16.83
CA ILE A 117 0.93 -5.78 16.13
C ILE A 117 1.08 -4.32 15.69
N SER A 118 -0.02 -3.60 15.39
CA SER A 118 -0.02 -2.21 14.93
C SER A 118 0.56 -1.22 15.93
N THR A 119 0.68 -1.62 17.21
CA THR A 119 1.37 -0.84 18.25
C THR A 119 2.89 -0.74 18.05
N LYS A 120 3.49 -1.63 17.25
CA LYS A 120 4.94 -1.71 17.00
C LYS A 120 5.31 -1.69 15.53
N PHE A 121 4.44 -2.17 14.65
CA PHE A 121 4.69 -2.28 13.21
C PHE A 121 3.53 -1.66 12.43
N HIS A 122 3.81 -0.76 11.52
CA HIS A 122 2.79 -0.20 10.62
C HIS A 122 2.45 -1.21 9.53
N LEU A 123 1.37 -1.98 9.74
CA LEU A 123 0.89 -3.00 8.81
C LEU A 123 -0.40 -2.54 8.12
N GLU A 124 -0.33 -2.32 6.82
CA GLU A 124 -1.47 -1.98 5.96
C GLU A 124 -2.04 -3.23 5.28
N VAL A 125 -3.36 -3.29 5.06
CA VAL A 125 -4.03 -4.46 4.44
C VAL A 125 -4.89 -4.04 3.25
N PHE A 126 -4.49 -4.49 2.06
CA PHE A 126 -5.20 -4.26 0.80
C PHE A 126 -5.81 -5.55 0.27
N GLN A 127 -6.95 -5.45 -0.39
CA GLN A 127 -7.47 -6.57 -1.18
C GLN A 127 -6.88 -6.52 -2.59
N GLU A 128 -6.63 -7.68 -3.21
CA GLU A 128 -6.21 -7.74 -4.63
C GLU A 128 -7.20 -6.99 -5.53
N ALA A 129 -8.52 -7.10 -5.24
CA ALA A 129 -9.58 -6.41 -5.96
C ALA A 129 -9.48 -4.87 -5.89
N GLU A 130 -9.02 -4.31 -4.76
CA GLU A 130 -8.80 -2.85 -4.59
C GLU A 130 -7.63 -2.35 -5.46
N LEU A 131 -6.68 -3.23 -5.79
CA LEU A 131 -5.42 -2.90 -6.50
C LEU A 131 -5.44 -3.26 -7.99
N LEU A 132 -6.51 -3.86 -8.51
CA LEU A 132 -6.66 -4.17 -9.95
C LEU A 132 -6.73 -2.93 -10.85
N VAL A 133 -7.13 -1.78 -10.28
CA VAL A 133 -7.26 -0.49 -10.96
C VAL A 133 -6.57 0.56 -10.10
N ASN A 134 -5.64 1.33 -10.66
CA ASN A 134 -5.11 2.50 -9.96
C ASN A 134 -6.17 3.61 -9.96
N ILE A 135 -6.82 3.78 -8.82
CA ILE A 135 -7.92 4.72 -8.59
C ILE A 135 -7.46 6.19 -8.66
N LYS A 136 -6.15 6.49 -8.52
CA LYS A 136 -5.61 7.86 -8.73
C LYS A 136 -5.85 8.40 -10.14
N ASN A 137 -5.90 7.54 -11.14
CA ASN A 137 -6.08 7.94 -12.53
C ASN A 137 -7.56 8.16 -12.91
N HIS A 138 -8.47 8.08 -11.93
CA HIS A 138 -9.89 8.34 -12.15
C HIS A 138 -10.19 9.83 -12.15
N VAL A 139 -10.84 10.33 -13.21
CA VAL A 139 -11.12 11.76 -13.46
C VAL A 139 -11.78 12.50 -12.28
N LEU A 140 -12.56 11.79 -11.46
CA LEU A 140 -13.28 12.37 -10.31
C LEU A 140 -12.47 12.46 -9.02
N ILE A 141 -11.21 12.01 -8.99
CA ILE A 141 -10.36 12.04 -7.79
C ILE A 141 -9.24 13.05 -8.00
N PRO A 142 -9.30 14.23 -7.35
CA PRO A 142 -8.23 15.21 -7.45
C PRO A 142 -6.99 14.71 -6.68
N GLU A 143 -5.83 15.25 -7.03
CA GLU A 143 -4.59 14.92 -6.33
C GLU A 143 -4.64 15.30 -4.85
N HIS A 144 -3.93 14.51 -4.04
CA HIS A 144 -3.89 14.60 -2.58
C HIS A 144 -2.42 14.59 -2.16
N GLN A 145 -1.95 15.68 -1.56
CA GLN A 145 -0.58 15.83 -1.07
C GLN A 145 -0.56 15.89 0.47
N PRO A 146 0.34 15.17 1.16
CA PRO A 146 0.54 15.31 2.60
C PRO A 146 0.92 16.75 2.94
N LEU A 147 0.27 17.33 3.96
CA LEU A 147 0.74 18.58 4.55
C LEU A 147 1.77 18.28 5.64
N THR A 148 2.87 19.04 5.64
CA THR A 148 3.76 19.13 6.81
C THR A 148 3.04 19.81 7.98
N PRO A 149 3.47 19.59 9.24
CA PRO A 149 2.89 20.28 10.40
C PRO A 149 3.03 21.81 10.32
N GLU A 150 4.06 22.31 9.65
CA GLU A 150 4.30 23.74 9.41
C GLU A 150 3.28 24.32 8.43
N GLU A 151 3.13 23.72 7.24
CA GLU A 151 2.11 24.12 6.25
C GLU A 151 0.70 24.06 6.86
N LYS A 152 0.40 22.98 7.59
CA LYS A 152 -0.88 22.82 8.31
C LYS A 152 -1.13 23.98 9.27
N LYS A 153 -0.13 24.39 10.06
CA LYS A 153 -0.25 25.53 10.97
C LYS A 153 -0.49 26.84 10.22
N THR A 154 0.32 27.13 9.19
CA THR A 154 0.17 28.33 8.36
C THR A 154 -1.19 28.38 7.66
N LEU A 155 -1.77 27.24 7.28
CA LEU A 155 -3.11 27.18 6.68
C LEU A 155 -4.22 27.39 7.71
N LEU A 156 -4.12 26.82 8.91
CA LEU A 156 -5.05 27.09 10.02
C LEU A 156 -5.05 28.58 10.39
N GLU A 157 -3.87 29.20 10.44
CA GLU A 157 -3.69 30.64 10.66
C GLU A 157 -4.27 31.47 9.52
N ARG A 158 -3.94 31.15 8.25
CA ARG A 158 -4.39 31.90 7.06
C ARG A 158 -5.91 31.93 6.90
N TYR A 159 -6.59 30.83 7.18
CA TYR A 159 -8.05 30.74 7.08
C TYR A 159 -8.75 31.04 8.43
N THR A 160 -8.00 31.27 9.52
CA THR A 160 -8.52 31.46 10.88
C THR A 160 -9.44 30.34 11.37
N VAL A 161 -9.18 29.10 10.94
CA VAL A 161 -9.99 27.91 11.22
C VAL A 161 -9.37 27.10 12.36
N LYS A 162 -10.18 26.65 13.32
CA LYS A 162 -9.72 25.70 14.35
C LYS A 162 -9.58 24.31 13.76
N GLU A 163 -8.64 23.50 14.25
CA GLU A 163 -8.43 22.13 13.75
C GLU A 163 -9.72 21.27 13.78
N THR A 164 -10.59 21.47 14.78
CA THR A 164 -11.90 20.82 14.90
C THR A 164 -12.94 21.25 13.84
N GLN A 165 -12.73 22.39 13.19
CA GLN A 165 -13.59 22.96 12.14
C GLN A 165 -13.11 22.62 10.73
N VAL A 166 -11.84 22.21 10.57
CA VAL A 166 -11.39 21.58 9.33
C VAL A 166 -12.28 20.35 9.14
N ARG A 167 -12.97 20.28 8.00
CA ARG A 167 -13.83 19.13 7.70
C ARG A 167 -12.93 17.89 7.63
N ASN A 168 -12.97 17.08 8.69
CA ASN A 168 -12.37 15.76 8.68
C ASN A 168 -12.83 15.05 7.40
N CYS A 169 -11.89 14.64 6.56
CA CYS A 169 -12.16 13.73 5.45
C CYS A 169 -12.48 12.36 6.05
N ASN A 170 -13.69 12.23 6.61
CA ASN A 170 -14.30 11.00 7.07
C ASN A 170 -14.58 10.11 5.84
N ILE A 171 -13.51 9.50 5.32
CA ILE A 171 -13.50 8.25 4.56
C ILE A 171 -14.69 8.15 3.58
N ILE A 172 -14.88 9.17 2.73
CA ILE A 172 -15.92 9.16 1.69
C ILE A 172 -15.41 8.27 0.55
N ALA A 173 -15.51 6.96 0.76
CA ALA A 173 -15.12 5.90 -0.17
C ALA A 173 -13.69 6.00 -0.78
N LEU A 174 -12.80 6.81 -0.22
CA LEU A 174 -11.38 6.78 -0.58
C LEU A 174 -10.82 5.41 -0.18
N PRO A 175 -10.18 4.66 -1.11
CA PRO A 175 -9.51 3.41 -0.77
C PRO A 175 -8.46 3.67 0.33
N LYS A 176 -8.14 2.63 1.11
CA LYS A 176 -7.11 2.67 2.17
C LYS A 176 -5.76 3.23 1.70
N PHE A 177 -5.54 3.18 0.38
CA PHE A 177 -4.51 3.86 -0.39
C PHE A 177 -4.19 5.29 0.11
N PHE A 178 -5.20 6.06 0.50
CA PHE A 178 -5.06 7.41 1.03
C PHE A 178 -5.20 7.52 2.57
N ALA A 179 -5.56 6.45 3.28
CA ALA A 179 -5.88 6.52 4.71
C ALA A 179 -4.67 6.83 5.63
N SER A 180 -3.44 6.64 5.13
CA SER A 180 -2.21 7.07 5.81
C SER A 180 -2.03 8.60 5.80
N TYR A 181 -2.75 9.30 4.91
CA TYR A 181 -2.66 10.74 4.69
C TYR A 181 -3.78 11.51 5.39
N VAL A 182 -3.77 11.49 6.73
CA VAL A 182 -4.65 12.35 7.53
C VAL A 182 -4.20 13.81 7.36
N ALA A 183 -5.05 14.61 6.71
CA ALA A 183 -4.80 15.96 6.19
C ALA A 183 -4.08 16.02 4.81
N CYS A 184 -4.81 15.64 3.76
CA CYS A 184 -4.54 16.07 2.38
C CYS A 184 -5.51 17.19 1.96
N ILE A 185 -4.99 18.24 1.32
CA ILE A 185 -5.84 19.25 0.65
C ILE A 185 -6.29 18.72 -0.71
N MET A 186 -7.58 18.92 -1.02
CA MET A 186 -8.17 18.74 -2.34
C MET A 186 -7.71 19.88 -3.27
N LEU A 187 -6.52 19.78 -3.85
CA LEU A 187 -5.81 20.91 -4.47
C LEU A 187 -6.41 21.43 -5.80
N LYS A 188 -7.57 20.92 -6.24
CA LYS A 188 -8.23 21.24 -7.53
C LYS A 188 -9.67 21.76 -7.40
N ALA A 189 -10.11 22.18 -6.20
CA ALA A 189 -11.48 22.67 -5.98
C ALA A 189 -11.59 24.20 -5.76
N TYR A 190 -10.47 24.93 -5.78
CA TYR A 190 -10.40 26.39 -5.51
C TYR A 190 -9.35 27.12 -6.37
N LEU A 191 -9.25 26.74 -7.65
CA LEU A 191 -8.61 27.50 -8.73
C LEU A 191 -9.54 27.44 -9.96
#